data_AF-A0A9E0J2T4-F1
#
_entry.id   AF-A0A9E0J2T4-F1
#
_cell.length_a   1.000
_cell.length_b   1.000
_cell.length_c   1.000
_cell.angle_alpha   90.00
_cell.angle_beta   90.00
_cell.angle_gamma   90.00
#
_symmetry.space_group_name_H-M   'P 1'
#
loop_
_entity.id
_entity.type
_entity.pdbx_description
1 polymer ?
#
loop_
_entity_poly.entity_id
_entity_poly.type
_entity_poly.pdbx_seq_one_letter_code
_entity_poly.pdbx_strand_id
1 'polypeptide(L)'
;MAAAAIFQNVTSNTSYTATAIAATQYVGVRGTLHLSGDNGATVNVGGTAASIAKMGMTEQGGAQAVTGGKMSVETAAQAQQSITAIDRAIAYVNTQRSTMGAIQNRLSNVISNLGVSVENISAARSRIQDADFAAETSAMTRNQILQQAGTAMLAQANSLSQSVLSLLK
;
A
#
# COMPACT_ATOMS: atom_id res chain seq x y z
N MET A 1 -27.67 -61.70 -8.71
CA MET A 1 -27.32 -60.53 -9.55
C MET A 1 -26.15 -59.84 -8.86
N ALA A 2 -24.93 -60.17 -9.28
CA ALA A 2 -23.70 -59.81 -8.57
C ALA A 2 -23.16 -58.47 -9.07
N ALA A 3 -22.94 -57.52 -8.17
CA ALA A 3 -22.26 -56.27 -8.47
C ALA A 3 -20.74 -56.52 -8.49
N ALA A 4 -20.14 -56.41 -9.67
CA ALA A 4 -18.69 -56.48 -9.82
C ALA A 4 -18.04 -55.26 -9.18
N ALA A 5 -17.19 -55.46 -8.18
CA ALA A 5 -16.27 -54.44 -7.72
C ALA A 5 -15.28 -54.14 -8.86
N ILE A 6 -15.32 -52.92 -9.39
CA ILE A 6 -14.37 -52.45 -10.40
C ILE A 6 -13.03 -52.24 -9.68
N PHE A 7 -12.21 -53.28 -9.59
CA PHE A 7 -10.78 -53.13 -9.29
C PHE A 7 -10.06 -52.85 -10.61
N GLN A 8 -10.07 -51.59 -11.06
CA GLN A 8 -9.21 -51.18 -12.16
C GLN A 8 -7.79 -50.99 -11.62
N ASN A 9 -6.92 -51.97 -11.88
CA ASN A 9 -5.47 -51.78 -11.78
C ASN A 9 -5.06 -50.86 -12.92
N VAL A 10 -4.95 -49.56 -12.65
CA VAL A 10 -4.60 -48.55 -13.66
C VAL A 10 -3.12 -48.22 -13.54
N THR A 11 -2.36 -48.57 -14.58
CA THR A 11 -0.92 -48.33 -14.73
C THR A 11 -0.60 -46.97 -15.39
N SER A 12 -1.61 -46.11 -15.60
CA SER A 12 -1.47 -44.82 -16.28
C SER A 12 -2.04 -43.68 -15.45
N ASN A 13 -1.43 -42.50 -15.56
CA ASN A 13 -1.84 -41.26 -14.91
C ASN A 13 -3.24 -40.83 -15.39
N THR A 14 -4.28 -41.41 -14.79
CA THR A 14 -5.70 -41.14 -15.10
C THR A 14 -6.26 -40.26 -13.98
N SER A 15 -6.63 -39.02 -14.31
CA SER A 15 -7.31 -38.11 -13.38
C SER A 15 -8.70 -38.64 -13.04
N TYR A 16 -8.92 -39.02 -11.78
CA TYR A 16 -10.25 -39.39 -11.28
C TYR A 16 -10.95 -38.16 -10.72
N THR A 17 -11.90 -37.59 -11.45
CA THR A 17 -12.82 -36.56 -10.93
C THR A 17 -14.01 -37.24 -10.25
N ALA A 18 -13.90 -37.53 -8.96
CA ALA A 18 -15.01 -38.01 -8.15
C ALA A 18 -15.59 -36.85 -7.33
N THR A 19 -16.80 -36.41 -7.66
CA THR A 19 -17.51 -35.33 -6.94
C THR A 19 -17.94 -35.75 -5.52
N ALA A 20 -17.96 -37.06 -5.23
CA ALA A 20 -18.07 -37.60 -3.87
C ALA A 20 -17.59 -39.07 -3.84
N ILE A 21 -16.78 -39.44 -2.86
CA ILE A 21 -16.48 -40.86 -2.56
C ILE A 21 -17.47 -41.30 -1.49
N ALA A 22 -18.34 -42.28 -1.80
CA ALA A 22 -19.32 -42.79 -0.85
C ALA A 22 -18.61 -43.41 0.38
N ALA A 23 -19.22 -43.29 1.57
CA ALA A 23 -18.65 -43.60 2.89
C ALA A 23 -18.16 -45.06 3.10
N THR A 24 -18.28 -45.94 2.11
CA THR A 24 -17.92 -47.37 2.17
C THR A 24 -16.86 -47.76 1.12
N GLN A 25 -16.25 -46.81 0.42
CA GLN A 25 -15.22 -47.08 -0.59
C GLN A 25 -13.83 -46.64 -0.13
N TYR A 26 -12.84 -47.48 -0.37
CA TYR A 26 -11.42 -47.17 -0.16
C TYR A 26 -10.77 -46.79 -1.49
N VAL A 27 -10.08 -45.65 -1.53
CA VAL A 27 -9.24 -45.27 -2.68
C VAL A 27 -7.78 -45.53 -2.33
N GLY A 28 -7.20 -46.54 -2.98
CA GLY A 28 -5.77 -46.83 -2.88
C GLY A 28 -4.98 -46.09 -3.96
N VAL A 29 -4.09 -45.17 -3.57
CA VAL A 29 -3.18 -44.47 -4.50
C VAL A 29 -1.77 -45.04 -4.33
N ARG A 30 -1.15 -45.43 -5.43
CA ARG A 30 0.26 -45.83 -5.48
C ARG A 30 1.04 -44.69 -6.13
N GLY A 31 1.81 -43.93 -5.35
CA GLY A 31 2.52 -42.74 -5.81
C GLY A 31 2.19 -41.51 -4.98
N THR A 32 2.20 -40.34 -5.60
CA THR A 32 1.92 -39.06 -4.93
C THR A 32 0.43 -38.71 -4.98
N LEU A 33 -0.16 -38.38 -3.83
CA LEU A 33 -1.50 -37.82 -3.74
C LEU A 33 -1.41 -36.29 -3.57
N HIS A 34 -2.07 -35.54 -4.44
CA HIS A 34 -2.17 -34.08 -4.34
C HIS A 34 -3.58 -33.71 -3.86
N LEU A 35 -3.68 -33.08 -2.69
CA LEU A 35 -4.95 -32.63 -2.11
C LEU A 35 -4.97 -31.11 -2.09
N SER A 36 -5.99 -30.51 -2.70
CA SER A 36 -6.20 -29.06 -2.71
C SER A 36 -7.66 -28.78 -2.33
N GLY A 37 -7.88 -27.84 -1.41
CA GLY A 37 -9.22 -27.32 -1.16
C GLY A 37 -9.59 -26.27 -2.19
N ASP A 38 -10.88 -26.19 -2.52
CA ASP A 38 -11.40 -25.17 -3.42
C ASP A 38 -11.27 -23.77 -2.80
N ASN A 39 -10.88 -22.77 -3.59
CA ASN A 39 -10.66 -21.38 -3.16
C ASN A 39 -9.82 -21.20 -1.86
N GLY A 40 -8.86 -22.10 -1.60
CA GLY A 40 -8.01 -22.02 -0.40
C GLY A 40 -8.66 -22.57 0.87
N ALA A 41 -9.77 -23.30 0.76
CA ALA A 41 -10.34 -24.06 1.87
C ALA A 41 -9.35 -25.11 2.39
N THR A 42 -9.45 -25.43 3.68
CA THR A 42 -8.62 -26.45 4.31
C THR A 42 -9.07 -27.85 3.92
N VAL A 43 -8.13 -28.73 3.57
CA VAL A 43 -8.41 -30.15 3.39
C VAL A 43 -8.48 -30.83 4.76
N ASN A 44 -9.69 -31.25 5.16
CA ASN A 44 -9.89 -31.96 6.42
C ASN A 44 -9.77 -33.47 6.19
N VAL A 45 -8.76 -34.09 6.80
CA VAL A 45 -8.59 -35.55 6.81
C VAL A 45 -9.14 -36.11 8.12
N GLY A 46 -10.32 -36.72 8.07
CA GLY A 46 -10.95 -37.36 9.24
C GLY A 46 -10.40 -38.76 9.50
N GLY A 47 -10.27 -39.15 10.78
CA GLY A 47 -9.85 -40.49 11.18
C GLY A 47 -9.37 -40.55 12.62
N THR A 48 -9.03 -41.75 13.10
CA THR A 48 -8.31 -41.90 14.38
C THR A 48 -6.85 -41.47 14.20
N ALA A 49 -6.19 -41.01 15.27
CA ALA A 49 -4.78 -40.61 15.23
C ALA A 49 -3.86 -41.73 14.70
N ALA A 50 -4.17 -42.98 15.02
CA ALA A 50 -3.44 -44.15 14.51
C ALA A 50 -3.60 -44.36 13.00
N SER A 51 -4.78 -44.04 12.45
CA SER A 51 -5.04 -44.11 11.01
C SER A 51 -4.28 -43.02 10.25
N ILE A 52 -4.22 -41.82 10.82
CA ILE A 52 -3.54 -40.66 10.21
C ILE A 52 -2.02 -40.85 10.21
N ALA A 53 -1.46 -41.33 11.32
CA ALA A 53 -0.03 -41.62 11.44
C ALA A 53 0.45 -42.67 10.42
N LYS A 54 -0.39 -43.67 10.08
CA LYS A 54 -0.08 -44.67 9.05
C LYS A 54 0.02 -44.09 7.64
N MET A 55 -0.56 -42.92 7.39
CA MET A 55 -0.41 -42.20 6.11
C MET A 55 0.87 -41.37 6.06
N GLY A 56 1.73 -41.42 7.09
CA GLY A 56 2.94 -40.60 7.18
C GLY A 56 2.66 -39.11 7.37
N MET A 57 1.39 -38.74 7.56
CA MET A 57 0.99 -37.38 7.90
C MET A 57 1.21 -37.18 9.40
N THR A 58 2.13 -36.31 9.76
CA THR A 58 2.15 -35.74 11.11
C THR A 58 1.01 -34.74 11.21
N GLU A 59 0.42 -34.60 12.40
CA GLU A 59 -0.64 -33.64 12.67
C GLU A 59 -0.10 -32.22 12.42
N GLN A 60 -0.20 -31.74 11.18
CA GLN A 60 0.11 -30.37 10.85
C GLN A 60 -1.08 -29.57 11.35
N GLY A 61 -0.96 -29.12 12.59
CA GLY A 61 -2.00 -28.45 13.36
C GLY A 61 -2.85 -27.58 12.46
N GLY A 62 -4.06 -28.07 12.17
CA GLY A 62 -5.13 -27.22 11.70
C GLY A 62 -5.23 -26.05 12.65
N ALA A 63 -5.58 -24.89 12.12
CA ALA A 63 -5.86 -23.70 12.90
C ALA A 63 -6.92 -24.02 13.96
N GLN A 64 -6.50 -24.56 15.09
CA GLN A 64 -7.27 -24.62 16.32
C GLN A 64 -7.30 -23.18 16.81
N ALA A 65 -8.25 -22.45 16.23
CA ALA A 65 -8.93 -21.34 16.82
C ALA A 65 -7.99 -20.39 17.59
N VAL A 66 -7.34 -19.48 16.85
CA VAL A 66 -7.02 -18.15 17.38
C VAL A 66 -8.31 -17.40 17.81
N THR A 67 -9.49 -17.95 17.49
CA THR A 67 -10.78 -17.52 18.00
C THR A 67 -11.51 -18.69 18.67
N GLY A 68 -11.20 -18.99 19.93
CA GLY A 68 -12.12 -19.76 20.80
C GLY A 68 -11.83 -21.25 21.03
N GLY A 69 -10.61 -21.74 20.80
CA GLY A 69 -10.18 -22.99 21.42
C GLY A 69 -9.95 -22.71 22.90
N LYS A 70 -10.72 -23.33 23.79
CA LYS A 70 -10.74 -23.03 25.24
C LYS A 70 -9.31 -22.94 25.81
N MET A 71 -8.81 -21.71 26.04
CA MET A 71 -7.61 -21.49 26.83
C MET A 71 -7.91 -22.02 28.23
N SER A 72 -7.18 -23.05 28.64
CA SER A 72 -7.39 -23.72 29.93
C SER A 72 -6.05 -24.01 30.58
N VAL A 73 -6.02 -23.88 31.89
CA VAL A 73 -4.86 -24.16 32.76
C VAL A 73 -5.16 -25.36 33.67
N GLU A 74 -6.25 -26.08 33.41
CA GLU A 74 -6.70 -27.22 34.25
C GLU A 74 -5.70 -28.39 34.21
N THR A 75 -4.99 -28.56 33.10
CA THR A 75 -3.94 -29.57 32.96
C THR A 75 -2.65 -28.95 32.41
N ALA A 76 -1.50 -29.56 32.72
CA ALA A 76 -0.20 -29.10 32.22
C ALA A 76 -0.14 -29.06 30.67
N ALA A 77 -0.80 -30.01 30.00
CA ALA A 77 -0.87 -30.05 28.54
C ALA A 77 -1.68 -28.88 27.96
N GLN A 78 -2.85 -28.57 28.54
CA GLN A 78 -3.68 -27.44 28.11
C GLN A 78 -3.02 -26.09 28.41
N ALA A 79 -2.31 -25.98 29.54
CA ALA A 79 -1.53 -24.79 29.87
C ALA A 79 -0.44 -24.53 28.82
N GLN A 80 0.30 -25.56 28.40
CA GLN A 80 1.34 -25.43 27.38
C GLN A 80 0.78 -25.03 26.01
N GLN A 81 -0.39 -25.56 25.64
CA GLN A 81 -1.09 -25.16 24.42
C GLN A 81 -1.56 -23.70 24.48
N SER A 82 -2.09 -23.26 25.63
CA SER A 82 -2.54 -21.88 25.85
C SER A 82 -1.38 -20.88 25.78
N ILE A 83 -0.22 -21.21 26.38
CA ILE A 83 1.01 -20.40 26.28
C ILE A 83 1.43 -20.25 24.82
N THR A 84 1.47 -21.35 24.07
CA THR A 84 1.85 -21.32 22.64
C THR A 84 0.89 -20.45 21.81
N ALA A 85 -0.41 -20.48 22.11
CA ALA A 85 -1.39 -19.64 21.45
C ALA A 85 -1.19 -18.14 21.77
N ILE A 86 -0.92 -17.82 23.04
CA ILE A 86 -0.61 -16.46 23.49
C ILE A 86 0.68 -15.96 22.82
N ASP A 87 1.74 -16.75 22.77
CA ASP A 87 3.00 -16.36 22.14
C ASP A 87 2.82 -16.00 20.66
N ARG A 88 2.00 -16.78 19.94
CA ARG A 88 1.63 -16.47 18.55
C ARG A 88 0.85 -15.17 18.44
N ALA A 89 -0.10 -14.93 19.35
CA ALA A 89 -0.87 -13.68 19.37
C ALA A 89 0.03 -12.47 19.68
N ILE A 90 0.97 -12.60 20.63
CA ILE A 90 1.96 -11.56 20.95
C ILE A 90 2.88 -11.31 19.75
N ALA A 91 3.38 -12.36 19.10
CA ALA A 91 4.21 -12.22 17.90
C ALA A 91 3.47 -11.49 16.76
N TYR A 92 2.18 -11.80 16.57
CA TYR A 92 1.33 -11.10 15.61
C TYR A 92 1.17 -9.61 15.96
N VAL A 93 0.82 -9.29 17.21
CA VAL A 93 0.70 -7.90 17.67
C VAL A 93 2.02 -7.14 17.52
N ASN A 94 3.15 -7.77 17.86
CA ASN A 94 4.47 -7.16 17.69
C ASN A 94 4.81 -6.88 16.22
N THR A 95 4.42 -7.79 15.32
CA THR A 95 4.57 -7.57 13.86
C THR A 95 3.77 -6.37 13.40
N GLN A 96 2.53 -6.23 13.88
CA GLN A 96 1.69 -5.07 13.57
C GLN A 96 2.29 -3.77 14.14
N ARG A 97 2.76 -3.78 15.40
CA ARG A 97 3.43 -2.63 16.02
C ARG A 97 4.70 -2.22 15.28
N SER A 98 5.50 -3.19 14.83
CA SER A 98 6.70 -2.95 14.03
C SER A 98 6.34 -2.27 12.70
N THR A 99 5.31 -2.77 12.01
CA THR A 99 4.82 -2.18 10.77
C THR A 99 4.33 -0.74 10.97
N MET A 100 3.58 -0.48 12.05
CA MET A 100 3.15 0.88 12.40
C MET A 100 4.34 1.80 12.70
N GLY A 101 5.38 1.31 13.40
CA GLY A 101 6.61 2.07 13.63
C GLY A 101 7.35 2.40 12.33
N ALA A 102 7.40 1.48 11.37
CA ALA A 102 7.97 1.73 10.05
C ALA A 102 7.18 2.80 9.28
N ILE A 103 5.84 2.75 9.34
CA ILE A 103 4.96 3.76 8.73
C ILE A 103 5.17 5.14 9.37
N GLN A 104 5.29 5.21 10.70
CA GLN A 104 5.57 6.47 11.41
C GLN A 104 6.91 7.09 10.97
N ASN A 105 7.96 6.27 10.84
CA ASN A 105 9.26 6.74 10.33
C ASN A 105 9.16 7.27 8.90
N ARG A 106 8.45 6.55 8.02
CA ARG A 106 8.18 7.02 6.65
C ARG A 106 7.41 8.34 6.64
N LEU A 107 6.38 8.48 7.46
CA LEU A 107 5.59 9.70 7.57
C LEU A 107 6.45 10.88 8.04
N SER A 108 7.30 10.67 9.05
CA SER A 108 8.21 11.70 9.55
C SER A 108 9.20 12.16 8.47
N ASN A 109 9.78 11.21 7.70
CA ASN A 109 10.66 11.53 6.58
C ASN A 109 9.93 12.30 5.47
N VAL A 110 8.70 11.91 5.13
CA VAL A 110 7.89 12.61 4.13
C VAL A 110 7.57 14.03 4.59
N ILE A 111 7.19 14.22 5.86
CA ILE A 111 6.91 15.54 6.42
C ILE A 111 8.15 16.43 6.35
N SER A 112 9.32 15.93 6.74
CA SER A 112 10.57 16.70 6.69
C SER A 112 10.92 17.11 5.25
N ASN A 113 10.84 16.17 4.30
CA ASN A 113 11.10 16.45 2.89
C ASN A 113 10.08 17.46 2.29
N LEU A 114 8.81 17.32 2.64
CA LEU A 114 7.76 18.23 2.19
C LEU A 114 7.93 19.63 2.79
N GLY A 115 8.35 19.74 4.06
CA GLY A 115 8.68 21.01 4.69
C GLY A 115 9.76 21.77 3.94
N VAL A 116 10.87 21.10 3.60
CA VAL A 116 11.95 21.68 2.78
C VAL A 116 11.46 22.08 1.39
N SER A 117 10.61 21.26 0.78
CA SER A 117 10.03 21.58 -0.54
C SER A 117 9.13 22.81 -0.49
N VAL A 118 8.30 22.94 0.54
CA VAL A 118 7.44 24.12 0.75
C VAL A 118 8.27 25.37 0.98
N GLU A 119 9.34 25.30 1.77
CA GLU A 119 10.26 26.43 1.99
C GLU A 119 10.90 26.88 0.68
N ASN A 120 11.42 25.94 -0.12
CA ASN A 120 12.02 26.23 -1.42
C ASN A 120 11.02 26.86 -2.40
N ILE A 121 9.79 26.33 -2.47
CA ILE A 121 8.73 26.87 -3.34
C ILE A 121 8.31 28.26 -2.88
N SER A 122 8.16 28.47 -1.56
CA SER A 122 7.82 29.77 -0.99
C SER A 122 8.90 30.81 -1.31
N ALA A 123 10.18 30.46 -1.13
CA ALA A 123 11.30 31.33 -1.46
C ALA A 123 11.40 31.63 -2.97
N ALA A 124 11.14 30.65 -3.83
CA ALA A 124 11.07 30.85 -5.28
C ALA A 124 9.92 31.78 -5.67
N ARG A 125 8.73 31.59 -5.07
CA ARG A 125 7.56 32.44 -5.30
C ARG A 125 7.79 33.87 -4.84
N SER A 126 8.42 34.09 -3.68
CA SER A 126 8.79 35.43 -3.21
C SER A 126 9.71 36.12 -4.21
N ARG A 127 10.73 35.43 -4.71
CA ARG A 127 11.64 35.99 -5.72
C ARG A 127 10.95 36.37 -7.02
N ILE A 128 10.01 35.55 -7.49
CA ILE A 128 9.21 35.86 -8.68
C ILE A 128 8.34 37.10 -8.41
N GLN A 129 7.65 37.13 -7.28
CA GLN A 129 6.76 38.23 -6.92
C GLN A 129 7.54 39.55 -6.76
N ASP A 130 8.71 39.51 -6.13
CA ASP A 130 9.56 40.69 -5.95
C ASP A 130 10.13 41.18 -7.30
N ALA A 131 10.52 40.26 -8.20
CA ALA A 131 10.98 40.60 -9.54
C ALA A 131 9.86 41.23 -10.39
N ASP A 132 8.66 40.67 -10.33
CA ASP A 132 7.49 41.19 -11.04
C ASP A 132 7.09 42.57 -10.49
N PHE A 133 7.13 42.75 -9.17
CA PHE A 133 6.85 44.05 -8.54
C PHE A 133 7.90 45.11 -8.93
N ALA A 134 9.18 44.73 -8.97
CA ALA A 134 10.26 45.61 -9.42
C ALA A 134 10.10 46.00 -10.90
N ALA A 135 9.69 45.06 -11.76
CA ALA A 135 9.44 45.31 -13.18
C ALA A 135 8.25 46.27 -13.39
N GLU A 136 7.12 46.03 -12.71
CA GLU A 136 5.94 46.89 -12.78
C GLU A 136 6.21 48.29 -12.22
N THR A 137 6.91 48.38 -11.09
CA THR A 137 7.29 49.67 -10.50
C THR A 137 8.20 50.45 -11.45
N SER A 138 9.17 49.78 -12.08
CA SER A 138 10.06 50.41 -13.06
C SER A 138 9.30 50.90 -14.30
N ALA A 139 8.31 50.14 -14.77
CA ALA A 139 7.43 50.53 -15.86
C ALA A 139 6.56 51.73 -15.49
N MET A 140 5.95 51.72 -14.30
CA MET A 140 5.18 52.84 -13.76
C MET A 140 6.02 54.10 -13.64
N THR A 141 7.22 54.02 -13.06
CA THR A 141 8.14 55.16 -12.94
C THR A 141 8.58 55.66 -14.31
N ARG A 142 8.90 54.77 -15.27
CA ARG A 142 9.21 55.17 -16.65
C ARG A 142 8.05 55.92 -17.29
N ASN A 143 6.82 55.44 -17.13
CA ASN A 143 5.62 56.09 -17.66
C ASN A 143 5.39 57.47 -17.02
N GLN A 144 5.60 57.61 -15.70
CA GLN A 144 5.51 58.90 -15.00
C GLN A 144 6.57 59.89 -15.50
N ILE A 145 7.81 59.45 -15.68
CA ILE A 145 8.89 60.28 -16.23
C ILE A 145 8.56 60.70 -17.66
N LEU A 146 8.05 59.81 -18.50
CA LEU A 146 7.65 60.14 -19.87
C LEU A 146 6.48 61.13 -19.90
N GLN A 147 5.52 61.03 -18.98
CA GLN A 147 4.43 62.00 -18.87
C GLN A 147 4.95 63.39 -18.44
N GLN A 148 5.84 63.46 -17.44
CA GLN A 148 6.46 64.72 -17.00
C GLN A 148 7.39 65.32 -18.07
N ALA A 149 8.16 64.49 -18.76
CA ALA A 149 9.00 64.90 -19.87
C ALA A 149 8.17 65.35 -21.08
N GLY A 150 7.05 64.68 -21.38
CA GLY A 150 6.14 65.05 -22.45
C GLY A 150 5.52 66.43 -22.22
N THR A 151 5.06 66.73 -21.00
CA THR A 151 4.52 68.06 -20.66
C THR A 151 5.60 69.14 -20.68
N ALA A 152 6.80 68.86 -20.15
CA ALA A 152 7.93 69.81 -20.19
C ALA A 152 8.43 70.06 -21.62
N MET A 153 8.51 69.02 -22.46
CA MET A 153 8.88 69.12 -23.88
C MET A 153 7.83 69.90 -24.68
N LEU A 154 6.54 69.69 -24.42
CA LEU A 154 5.47 70.49 -25.01
C LEU A 154 5.56 71.95 -24.58
N ALA A 155 5.81 72.23 -23.30
CA ALA A 155 6.00 73.59 -22.80
C ALA A 155 7.23 74.27 -23.46
N GLN A 156 8.34 73.54 -23.61
CA GLN A 156 9.55 74.03 -24.26
C GLN A 156 9.35 74.25 -25.78
N ALA A 157 8.62 73.37 -26.47
CA ALA A 157 8.31 73.55 -27.89
C ALA A 157 7.39 74.78 -28.12
N ASN A 158 6.44 75.00 -27.22
CA ASN A 158 5.55 76.16 -27.26
C ASN A 158 6.30 77.48 -26.98
N SER A 159 7.26 77.51 -26.04
CA SER A 159 8.07 78.71 -25.78
C SER A 159 9.08 79.01 -26.89
N LEU A 160 9.67 77.97 -27.48
CA LEU A 160 10.60 78.11 -28.60
C LEU A 160 9.89 78.63 -29.86
N SER A 161 8.69 78.11 -30.17
CA SER A 161 7.89 78.56 -31.33
C SER A 161 7.45 80.03 -31.21
N GLN A 162 7.07 80.50 -30.03
CA GLN A 162 6.77 81.92 -29.81
C GLN A 162 8.00 82.81 -29.97
N SER A 163 9.17 82.33 -29.57
CA SER A 163 10.43 83.04 -29.74
C SER A 163 10.83 83.17 -31.22
N VAL A 164 10.57 82.14 -32.04
CA VAL A 164 10.76 82.21 -33.51
C VAL A 164 9.80 83.22 -34.15
N LEU A 165 8.55 83.29 -33.70
CA LEU A 165 7.58 84.28 -34.20
C LEU A 165 7.88 85.72 -33.75
N SER A 166 8.71 85.90 -32.73
CA SER A 166 9.29 87.20 -32.34
C SER A 166 10.47 87.61 -33.23
N LEU A 167 11.13 86.66 -33.90
CA LEU A 167 12.25 86.92 -34.82
C LEU A 167 11.80 87.16 -36.27
N LEU A 168 10.51 86.98 -36.56
CA LEU A 168 9.88 87.20 -37.87
C LEU A 168 9.04 88.49 -37.93
N LYS A 169 9.11 89.36 -36.91
CA LYS A 169 8.52 90.69 -36.90
C LYS A 169 9.61 91.74 -36.90
#